data_AF-A0A258HY47-F1
#
_entry.id   AF-A0A258HY47-F1
#
_cell.length_a   1.000
_cell.length_b   1.000
_cell.length_c   1.000
_cell.angle_alpha   90.00
_cell.angle_beta   90.00
_cell.angle_gamma   90.00
#
_symmetry.space_group_name_H-M   'P 1'
#
loop_
_entity.id
_entity.type
_entity.pdbx_description
1 polymer ?
#
loop_
_entity_poly.entity_id
_entity_poly.type
_entity_poly.pdbx_seq_one_letter_code
_entity_poly.pdbx_strand_id
1 'polypeptide(L)'
;MNPIFKSAMMASVVAMGLGLSACDSAKENAAEDQAGEVRASAEATADAMEDRADMMGGASEDAMENKAEAVRDAGEAKADAMEDKADKIPG
;
A
#
# COMPACT_ATOMS: atom_id res chain seq x y z
N MET A 1 -20.95 12.18 14.88
CA MET A 1 -20.60 10.84 15.37
C MET A 1 -21.01 9.86 14.28
N ASN A 2 -20.11 9.59 13.34
CA ASN A 2 -20.33 8.64 12.25
C ASN A 2 -19.40 7.43 12.50
N PRO A 3 -19.91 6.30 12.99
CA PRO A 3 -19.15 5.08 13.13
C PRO A 3 -19.22 4.29 11.82
N ILE A 4 -18.44 4.66 10.79
CA ILE A 4 -18.49 3.96 9.49
C ILE A 4 -17.12 3.51 8.97
N PHE A 5 -16.00 4.10 9.39
CA PHE A 5 -14.67 3.63 8.93
C PHE A 5 -14.07 2.50 9.78
N LYS A 6 -14.92 1.68 10.43
CA LYS A 6 -14.53 0.36 10.96
C LYS A 6 -14.32 -0.71 9.89
N SER A 7 -14.25 -0.31 8.62
CA SER A 7 -14.05 -1.21 7.50
C SER A 7 -12.59 -1.17 7.06
N ALA A 8 -11.76 -1.89 7.80
CA ALA A 8 -10.68 -2.67 7.21
C ALA A 8 -11.33 -3.67 6.24
N MET A 9 -11.63 -3.21 5.02
CA MET A 9 -12.28 -4.01 3.99
C MET A 9 -11.45 -3.94 2.72
N MET A 10 -10.84 -5.08 2.41
CA MET A 10 -10.38 -5.54 1.10
C MET A 10 -8.99 -5.09 0.63
N ALA A 11 -7.96 -5.75 1.20
CA ALA A 11 -6.78 -6.15 0.44
C ALA A 11 -7.17 -7.24 -0.58
N SER A 12 -7.85 -6.84 -1.65
CA SER A 12 -8.14 -7.68 -2.81
C SER A 12 -7.51 -7.04 -4.04
N VAL A 13 -6.21 -6.78 -4.00
CA VAL A 13 -5.47 -6.52 -5.22
C VAL A 13 -5.28 -7.86 -5.93
N VAL A 14 -5.91 -7.87 -7.09
CA VAL A 14 -6.08 -8.94 -8.05
C VAL A 14 -4.72 -9.50 -8.49
N ALA A 15 -4.36 -10.67 -7.97
CA ALA A 15 -3.31 -11.52 -8.53
C ALA A 15 -3.81 -12.29 -9.78
N MET A 16 -4.52 -11.63 -10.69
CA MET A 16 -5.03 -12.28 -11.91
C MET A 16 -4.89 -11.43 -13.16
N GLY A 17 -3.84 -11.74 -13.93
CA GLY A 17 -3.74 -11.49 -15.36
C GLY A 17 -2.32 -11.10 -15.77
N LEU A 18 -1.66 -11.64 -16.79
CA LEU A 18 -2.05 -12.45 -17.94
C LEU A 18 -0.74 -12.95 -18.62
N GLY A 19 -0.18 -14.11 -18.28
CA GLY A 19 0.98 -14.62 -19.05
C GLY A 19 1.92 -15.58 -18.33
N LEU A 20 1.42 -16.76 -17.96
CA LEU A 20 2.15 -17.81 -17.20
C LEU A 20 3.34 -18.48 -17.93
N SER A 21 3.95 -17.82 -18.93
CA SER A 21 5.09 -18.39 -19.66
C SER A 21 6.15 -17.37 -20.11
N ALA A 22 6.12 -16.11 -19.63
CA ALA A 22 7.14 -15.11 -20.00
C ALA A 22 7.55 -14.08 -18.91
N CYS A 23 6.87 -14.02 -17.75
CA CYS A 23 7.15 -13.07 -16.66
C CYS A 23 7.83 -13.75 -15.45
N ASP A 24 9.00 -14.37 -15.63
CA ASP A 24 9.75 -15.02 -14.55
C ASP A 24 11.25 -14.67 -14.67
N SER A 25 11.55 -13.39 -14.89
CA SER A 25 12.93 -12.93 -14.82
C SER A 25 13.25 -12.54 -13.37
N ALA A 26 14.42 -12.94 -12.87
CA ALA A 26 14.87 -12.57 -11.52
C ALA A 26 14.88 -11.05 -11.26
N LYS A 27 14.85 -10.25 -12.33
CA LYS A 27 14.85 -8.79 -12.27
C LYS A 27 13.45 -8.20 -12.09
N GLU A 28 12.44 -8.84 -12.68
CA GLU A 28 11.02 -8.51 -12.48
C GLU A 28 10.60 -8.83 -11.05
N ASN A 29 10.84 -10.06 -10.57
CA ASN A 29 10.58 -10.45 -9.18
C ASN A 29 11.29 -9.54 -8.17
N ALA A 30 12.56 -9.21 -8.40
CA ALA A 30 13.29 -8.31 -7.49
C ALA A 30 12.71 -6.89 -7.47
N ALA A 31 12.05 -6.44 -8.54
CA ALA A 31 11.39 -5.15 -8.59
C ALA A 31 10.01 -5.18 -7.92
N GLU A 32 9.24 -6.26 -8.12
CA GLU A 32 7.99 -6.52 -7.41
C GLU A 32 8.22 -6.67 -5.90
N ASP A 33 9.23 -7.42 -5.47
CA ASP A 33 9.60 -7.58 -4.05
C ASP A 33 9.91 -6.22 -3.43
N GLN A 34 10.67 -5.36 -4.12
CA GLN A 34 10.96 -4.00 -3.65
C GLN A 34 9.71 -3.12 -3.59
N ALA A 35 8.76 -3.29 -4.51
CA ALA A 35 7.49 -2.57 -4.47
C ALA A 35 6.64 -3.02 -3.27
N GLY A 36 6.60 -4.33 -3.02
CA GLY A 36 5.95 -4.93 -1.86
C GLY A 36 6.50 -4.40 -0.54
N GLU A 37 7.83 -4.34 -0.39
CA GLU A 37 8.47 -3.76 0.79
C GLU A 37 8.14 -2.28 0.99
N VAL A 38 8.03 -1.51 -0.10
CA VAL A 38 7.61 -0.10 -0.04
C VAL A 38 6.16 0.03 0.44
N ARG A 39 5.25 -0.79 -0.10
CA ARG A 39 3.84 -0.83 0.30
C ARG A 39 3.72 -1.20 1.78
N ALA A 40 4.36 -2.30 2.19
CA ALA A 40 4.36 -2.78 3.57
C ALA A 40 4.96 -1.76 4.57
N SER A 41 6.05 -1.07 4.20
CA SER A 41 6.64 -0.04 5.05
C SER A 41 5.73 1.18 5.22
N ALA A 42 5.01 1.56 4.17
CA ALA A 42 4.06 2.67 4.23
C ALA A 42 2.83 2.30 5.07
N GLU A 43 2.28 1.10 4.88
CA GLU A 43 1.20 0.55 5.71
C GLU A 43 1.60 0.53 7.19
N ALA A 44 2.75 -0.07 7.54
CA ALA A 44 3.20 -0.12 8.93
C ALA A 44 3.39 1.28 9.55
N THR A 45 3.77 2.28 8.75
CA THR A 45 3.89 3.66 9.21
C THR A 45 2.52 4.30 9.41
N ALA A 46 1.59 4.10 8.48
CA ALA A 46 0.21 4.57 8.57
C ALA A 46 -0.51 3.95 9.76
N ASP A 47 -0.40 2.64 9.95
CA ASP A 47 -0.98 1.92 11.10
C ASP A 47 -0.44 2.49 12.43
N ALA A 48 0.86 2.74 12.54
CA ALA A 48 1.43 3.37 13.73
C ALA A 48 0.98 4.84 13.93
N MET A 49 0.49 5.51 12.89
CA MET A 49 -0.10 6.84 12.99
C MET A 49 -1.57 6.76 13.41
N GLU A 50 -2.32 5.79 12.89
CA GLU A 50 -3.70 5.47 13.29
C GLU A 50 -3.75 5.04 14.78
N ASP A 51 -2.86 4.15 15.23
CA ASP A 51 -2.74 3.75 16.64
C ASP A 51 -2.52 4.95 17.57
N ARG A 52 -1.78 5.97 17.10
CA ARG A 52 -1.58 7.21 17.85
C ARG A 52 -2.80 8.12 17.79
N ALA A 53 -3.48 8.16 16.65
CA ALA A 53 -4.71 8.93 16.45
C ALA A 53 -5.81 8.49 17.43
N ASP A 54 -5.99 7.18 17.56
CA ASP A 54 -6.93 6.52 18.47
C ASP A 54 -6.73 6.95 19.94
N MET A 55 -5.47 7.22 20.33
CA MET A 55 -5.14 7.68 21.69
C MET A 55 -5.48 9.17 21.92
N MET A 56 -5.61 9.97 20.87
CA MET A 56 -5.79 11.43 20.96
C MET A 56 -7.27 11.83 21.04
N GLY A 57 -8.12 11.22 20.21
CA GLY A 57 -9.54 11.55 20.11
C GLY A 57 -9.87 12.89 19.42
N GLY A 58 -11.04 12.99 18.82
CA GLY A 58 -11.64 14.24 18.34
C GLY A 58 -10.89 14.87 17.16
N ALA A 59 -10.86 16.21 17.04
CA ALA A 59 -10.29 16.86 15.84
C ALA A 59 -8.78 16.57 15.62
N SER A 60 -8.07 16.08 16.64
CA SER A 60 -6.66 15.70 16.49
C SER A 60 -6.49 14.26 15.99
N GLU A 61 -7.43 13.36 16.31
CA GLU A 61 -7.57 12.02 15.73
C GLU A 61 -7.79 12.15 14.22
N ASP A 62 -8.83 12.88 13.80
CA ASP A 62 -9.14 13.11 12.37
C ASP A 62 -7.92 13.64 11.60
N ALA A 63 -7.19 14.61 12.17
CA ALA A 63 -6.02 15.20 11.52
C ALA A 63 -4.81 14.24 11.43
N MET A 64 -4.73 13.26 12.32
CA MET A 64 -3.68 12.24 12.33
C MET A 64 -4.03 11.10 11.38
N GLU A 65 -5.29 10.65 11.35
CA GLU A 65 -5.82 9.67 10.39
C GLU A 65 -5.65 10.15 8.95
N ASN A 66 -6.03 11.40 8.64
CA ASN A 66 -5.82 11.98 7.30
C ASN A 66 -4.34 11.97 6.87
N LYS A 67 -3.40 12.06 7.82
CA LYS A 67 -1.96 11.95 7.50
C LYS A 67 -1.55 10.50 7.31
N ALA A 68 -2.13 9.56 8.06
CA ALA A 68 -1.89 8.13 7.88
C ALA A 68 -2.35 7.68 6.48
N GLU A 69 -3.55 8.08 6.05
CA GLU A 69 -4.05 7.85 4.70
C GLU A 69 -3.10 8.42 3.65
N ALA A 70 -2.65 9.67 3.80
CA ALA A 70 -1.71 10.26 2.85
C ALA A 70 -0.37 9.51 2.76
N VAL A 71 0.09 8.88 3.86
CA VAL A 71 1.28 8.02 3.86
C VAL A 71 1.01 6.72 3.13
N ARG A 72 -0.15 6.09 3.37
CA ARG A 72 -0.59 4.86 2.71
C ARG A 72 -0.70 5.07 1.19
N ASP A 73 -1.43 6.09 0.77
CA ASP A 73 -1.61 6.47 -0.64
C ASP A 73 -0.27 6.75 -1.35
N ALA A 74 0.64 7.46 -0.69
CA ALA A 74 1.96 7.75 -1.26
C ALA A 74 2.81 6.48 -1.39
N GLY A 75 2.68 5.54 -0.45
CA GLY A 75 3.31 4.23 -0.50
C GLY A 75 2.78 3.37 -1.64
N GLU A 76 1.46 3.26 -1.76
CA GLU A 76 0.78 2.54 -2.84
C GLU A 76 1.15 3.11 -4.21
N ALA A 77 1.00 4.42 -4.42
CA ALA A 77 1.34 5.06 -5.69
C ALA A 77 2.82 4.83 -6.09
N LYS A 78 3.72 4.75 -5.11
CA LYS A 78 5.13 4.45 -5.35
C LYS A 78 5.34 2.98 -5.69
N ALA A 79 4.71 2.06 -4.97
CA ALA A 79 4.76 0.63 -5.23
C ALA A 79 4.19 0.31 -6.62
N ASP A 80 3.02 0.87 -6.96
CA ASP A 80 2.39 0.73 -8.27
C ASP A 80 3.31 1.24 -9.39
N ALA A 81 3.96 2.40 -9.19
CA ALA A 81 4.92 2.92 -10.17
C ALA A 81 6.22 2.08 -10.28
N MET A 82 6.48 1.17 -9.34
CA MET A 82 7.59 0.20 -9.38
C MET A 82 7.14 -1.09 -10.07
N GLU A 83 5.96 -1.61 -9.73
CA GLU A 83 5.30 -2.74 -10.41
C GLU A 83 5.10 -2.43 -11.90
N ASP A 84 4.54 -1.27 -12.24
CA ASP A 84 4.38 -0.78 -13.62
C ASP A 84 5.69 -0.74 -14.42
N LYS A 85 6.82 -0.55 -13.74
CA LYS A 85 8.14 -0.56 -14.38
C LYS A 85 8.67 -1.98 -14.51
N ALA A 86 8.41 -2.85 -13.54
CA ALA A 86 8.75 -4.26 -13.56
C ALA A 86 8.07 -4.95 -14.75
N ASP A 87 6.78 -4.72 -14.94
CA ASP A 87 5.97 -5.26 -16.06
C ASP A 87 6.50 -4.85 -17.45
N LYS A 88 7.20 -3.70 -17.52
CA LYS A 88 7.79 -3.20 -18.77
C LYS A 88 9.18 -3.78 -19.04
N ILE A 89 9.76 -4.54 -18.11
CA ILE A 89 11.01 -5.25 -18.32
C ILE A 89 10.68 -6.51 -19.14
N PRO A 90 11.17 -6.64 -20.38
CA PRO A 90 11.00 -7.89 -21.12
C PRO A 90 11.73 -9.02 -20.38
N GLY A 91 10.99 -10.10 -20.08
CA GLY A 91 11.52 -11.33 -19.50
C GLY A 91 12.55 -12.04 -20.38
#